data_AF-A0A922MJW8-F1
#
_entry.id   AF-A0A922MJW8-F1
#
_cell.length_a   1.000
_cell.length_b   1.000
_cell.length_c   1.000
_cell.angle_alpha   90.00
_cell.angle_beta   90.00
_cell.angle_gamma   90.00
#
_symmetry.space_group_name_H-M   'P 1'
#
loop_
_entity.id
_entity.type
_entity.pdbx_description
1 polymer ?
#
loop_
_entity_poly.entity_id
_entity_poly.type
_entity_poly.pdbx_seq_one_letter_code
_entity_poly.pdbx_strand_id
1 'polypeptide(L)'
;MPGDVDSQTVDLIAVYRLDRRDTKGVTLVQGSQDLQRAYRIGLDVNLTLPLKEVFPAGLPPHFTVVGTFNARGQRRPWSLVRARSESSLQFALTMLPVTKKIVVFIGGSRVMFNSWDIFTPGWHKIHASITNNTVHVAVDCVDIDLQWLSLSCDRYNLSRDTCEEIVMKIHNPAFIMITETHLHDKISDSMINIPGYVLYRLDRNDRKGGGVLIYTAIELNNTKISAKVNSSYHDSRVEALWLDVQIRKLKFLLVCVYRPPSYSLSESNKVLFDNIGNASLKNTVVIVGDFNMPNIVYMAAERC
;
A
#
# COMPACT_ATOMS: atom_id res chain seq x y z
N MET A 1 -4.57 -15.20 -33.63
CA MET A 1 -6.03 -14.99 -33.46
C MET A 1 -6.58 -16.26 -32.81
N PRO A 2 -7.48 -16.20 -31.82
CA PRO A 2 -8.15 -15.05 -31.18
C PRO A 2 -7.49 -14.72 -29.82
N GLY A 3 -7.50 -13.50 -29.28
CA GLY A 3 -8.57 -12.51 -29.27
C GLY A 3 -9.04 -12.40 -27.82
N ASP A 4 -8.36 -11.56 -27.04
CA ASP A 4 -8.56 -11.37 -25.60
C ASP A 4 -10.02 -11.11 -25.24
N VAL A 5 -10.42 -11.73 -24.13
CA VAL A 5 -11.79 -11.76 -23.61
C VAL A 5 -12.20 -10.36 -23.14
N ASP A 6 -13.31 -9.86 -23.70
CA ASP A 6 -13.96 -8.57 -23.39
C ASP A 6 -13.96 -8.21 -21.89
N SER A 7 -13.22 -7.16 -21.53
CA SER A 7 -13.44 -6.45 -20.27
C SER A 7 -14.51 -5.38 -20.49
N GLN A 8 -15.78 -5.71 -20.27
CA GLN A 8 -16.88 -4.75 -20.36
C GLN A 8 -16.74 -3.68 -19.27
N THR A 9 -16.25 -2.50 -19.65
CA THR A 9 -16.20 -1.33 -18.76
C THR A 9 -17.59 -0.69 -18.72
N VAL A 10 -18.14 -0.52 -17.51
CA VAL A 10 -19.42 0.17 -17.30
C VAL A 10 -19.17 1.55 -16.72
N ASP A 11 -19.51 2.59 -17.49
CA ASP A 11 -19.45 3.97 -17.03
C ASP A 11 -20.74 4.35 -16.30
N LEU A 12 -20.67 4.43 -14.97
CA LEU A 12 -21.82 4.79 -14.14
C LEU A 12 -22.27 6.25 -14.35
N ILE A 13 -21.39 7.17 -14.76
CA ILE A 13 -21.79 8.56 -15.04
C ILE A 13 -22.77 8.58 -16.21
N ALA A 14 -22.45 7.83 -17.28
CA ALA A 14 -23.30 7.69 -18.46
C ALA A 14 -24.59 6.92 -18.14
N VAL A 15 -24.49 5.82 -17.37
CA VAL A 15 -25.66 4.99 -16.97
C VAL A 15 -26.68 5.80 -16.18
N TYR A 16 -26.23 6.60 -15.21
CA TYR A 16 -27.10 7.51 -14.44
C TYR A 16 -27.44 8.81 -15.19
N ARG A 17 -26.93 9.01 -16.41
CA ARG A 17 -27.16 10.19 -17.25
C ARG A 17 -26.79 11.50 -16.54
N LEU A 18 -25.73 11.47 -15.72
CA LEU A 18 -25.29 12.63 -14.96
C LEU A 18 -24.72 13.73 -15.86
N ASP A 19 -24.32 13.36 -17.08
CA ASP A 19 -23.81 14.22 -18.13
C ASP A 19 -24.88 15.09 -18.81
N ARG A 20 -26.17 14.77 -18.63
CA ARG A 20 -27.27 15.53 -19.22
C ARG A 20 -27.58 16.78 -18.39
N ARG A 21 -27.80 17.91 -19.08
CA ARG A 21 -28.05 19.23 -18.45
C ARG A 21 -29.37 19.31 -17.68
N ASP A 22 -30.31 18.41 -17.96
CA ASP A 22 -31.65 18.35 -17.38
C ASP A 22 -31.75 17.43 -16.16
N THR A 23 -30.66 16.77 -15.76
CA THR A 23 -30.65 15.88 -14.60
C THR A 23 -30.84 16.67 -13.30
N LYS A 24 -32.05 16.60 -12.74
CA LYS A 24 -32.44 17.37 -11.56
C LYS A 24 -31.54 17.09 -10.35
N GLY A 25 -31.08 18.16 -9.72
CA GLY A 25 -30.24 18.12 -8.50
C GLY A 25 -28.78 17.75 -8.75
N VAL A 26 -28.35 17.59 -10.00
CA VAL A 26 -26.94 17.45 -10.39
C VAL A 26 -26.44 18.76 -10.98
N THR A 27 -25.26 19.23 -10.56
CA THR A 27 -24.65 20.46 -11.06
C THR A 27 -23.26 20.19 -11.61
N LEU A 28 -22.95 20.77 -12.77
CA LEU A 28 -21.63 20.66 -13.39
C LEU A 28 -20.63 21.55 -12.66
N VAL A 29 -19.48 20.98 -12.30
CA VAL A 29 -18.37 21.68 -11.66
C VAL A 29 -17.04 21.30 -12.31
N GLN A 30 -15.99 22.09 -12.05
CA GLN A 30 -14.63 21.75 -12.46
C GLN A 30 -14.18 20.47 -11.74
N GLY A 31 -13.55 19.57 -12.50
CA GLY A 31 -13.01 18.30 -12.01
C GLY A 31 -11.65 18.47 -11.32
N SER A 32 -10.86 17.40 -11.32
CA SER A 32 -9.52 17.39 -10.72
C SER A 32 -8.46 18.10 -11.56
N GLN A 33 -8.74 18.36 -12.84
CA GLN A 33 -7.90 19.11 -13.77
C GLN A 33 -8.74 20.13 -14.54
N ASP A 34 -8.10 21.15 -15.11
CA ASP A 34 -8.77 22.28 -15.78
C ASP A 34 -9.73 21.88 -16.92
N LEU A 35 -9.40 20.80 -17.65
CA LEU A 35 -10.22 20.28 -18.74
C LEU A 35 -11.21 19.20 -18.30
N GLN A 36 -11.12 18.72 -17.05
CA GLN A 36 -12.00 17.66 -16.56
C GLN A 36 -13.28 18.24 -15.97
N ARG A 37 -14.39 17.58 -16.28
CA ARG A 37 -15.70 17.88 -15.72
C ARG A 37 -16.00 16.95 -14.56
N ALA A 38 -16.70 17.48 -13.56
CA ALA A 38 -17.25 16.66 -12.50
C ALA A 38 -18.71 17.05 -12.20
N TYR A 39 -19.42 16.10 -11.59
CA TYR A 39 -20.85 16.19 -11.35
C TYR A 39 -21.10 16.24 -9.85
N ARG A 40 -21.52 17.40 -9.37
CA ARG A 40 -21.90 17.58 -7.97
C ARG A 40 -23.32 17.07 -7.79
N ILE A 41 -23.45 16.03 -6.98
CA ILE A 41 -24.72 15.38 -6.64
C ILE A 41 -25.31 16.09 -5.43
N GLY A 42 -26.53 16.62 -5.56
CA GLY A 42 -27.30 17.21 -4.46
C GLY A 42 -27.80 16.17 -3.46
N LEU A 43 -28.12 16.60 -2.24
CA LEU A 43 -28.58 15.72 -1.16
C LEU A 43 -29.93 15.04 -1.46
N ASP A 44 -30.77 15.67 -2.28
CA ASP A 44 -32.11 15.19 -2.61
C ASP A 44 -32.16 14.34 -3.89
N VAL A 45 -31.00 14.06 -4.49
CA VAL A 45 -30.93 13.27 -5.73
C VAL A 45 -31.00 11.78 -5.41
N ASN A 46 -31.98 11.08 -5.98
CA ASN A 46 -32.05 9.63 -5.92
C ASN A 46 -31.35 9.00 -7.13
N LEU A 47 -30.10 8.60 -6.96
CA LEU A 47 -29.33 7.83 -7.94
C LEU A 47 -29.47 6.33 -7.67
N THR A 48 -30.66 5.79 -7.90
CA THR A 48 -30.92 4.34 -7.77
C THR A 48 -31.46 3.81 -9.09
N LEU A 49 -30.82 2.76 -9.61
CA LEU A 49 -31.27 2.01 -10.78
C LEU A 49 -31.39 0.52 -10.44
N PRO A 50 -32.33 -0.21 -11.06
CA PRO A 50 -32.40 -1.66 -10.92
C PRO A 50 -31.09 -2.30 -11.37
N LEU A 51 -30.52 -3.19 -10.53
CA LEU A 51 -29.23 -3.82 -10.82
C LEU A 51 -29.24 -4.58 -12.15
N LYS A 52 -30.38 -5.19 -12.50
CA LYS A 52 -30.58 -5.93 -13.76
C LYS A 52 -30.50 -5.05 -15.02
N GLU A 53 -30.73 -3.74 -14.90
CA GLU A 53 -30.58 -2.82 -16.03
C GLU A 53 -29.11 -2.56 -16.37
N VAL A 54 -28.24 -2.63 -15.36
CA VAL A 54 -26.79 -2.40 -15.51
C VAL A 54 -26.04 -3.71 -15.70
N PHE A 55 -26.44 -4.74 -14.96
CA PHE A 55 -25.84 -6.06 -14.96
C PHE A 55 -26.94 -7.14 -15.06
N PRO A 56 -27.40 -7.48 -16.28
CA PRO A 56 -28.51 -8.43 -16.47
C PRO A 56 -28.25 -9.82 -15.88
N ALA A 57 -26.99 -10.27 -15.89
CA ALA A 57 -26.56 -11.55 -15.32
C ALA A 57 -26.23 -11.47 -13.81
N GLY A 58 -26.47 -10.32 -13.16
CA GLY A 58 -25.98 -10.04 -11.82
C GLY A 58 -24.54 -9.52 -11.82
N LEU A 59 -24.02 -9.19 -10.63
CA LEU A 59 -22.64 -8.73 -10.51
C LEU A 59 -21.67 -9.84 -10.95
N PRO A 60 -20.64 -9.50 -11.75
CA PRO A 60 -19.62 -10.47 -12.11
C PRO A 60 -18.86 -10.95 -10.86
N PRO A 61 -18.29 -12.17 -10.88
CA PRO A 61 -17.52 -12.71 -9.76
C PRO A 61 -16.23 -11.91 -9.51
N HIS A 62 -15.70 -11.25 -10.55
CA HIS A 62 -14.53 -10.37 -10.47
C HIS A 62 -14.86 -9.05 -11.12
N PHE A 63 -14.53 -7.97 -10.44
CA PHE A 63 -14.68 -6.63 -11.00
C PHE A 63 -13.80 -5.65 -10.25
N THR A 64 -13.57 -4.52 -10.90
CA THR A 64 -12.87 -3.39 -10.32
C THR A 64 -13.80 -2.19 -10.33
N VAL A 65 -13.84 -1.47 -9.22
CA VAL A 65 -14.50 -0.17 -9.10
C VAL A 65 -13.44 0.90 -9.09
N VAL A 66 -13.51 1.80 -10.07
CA VAL A 66 -12.64 2.97 -10.16
C VAL A 66 -13.50 4.22 -10.03
N GLY A 67 -13.08 5.15 -9.18
CA GLY A 67 -13.80 6.41 -9.01
C GLY A 67 -12.87 7.53 -8.60
N THR A 68 -13.11 8.73 -9.13
CA THR A 68 -12.46 9.96 -8.67
C THR A 68 -13.52 10.87 -8.07
N PHE A 69 -13.34 11.30 -6.83
CA PHE A 69 -14.35 12.07 -6.12
C PHE A 69 -13.72 13.12 -5.21
N ASN A 70 -14.53 14.11 -4.82
CA ASN A 70 -14.19 15.09 -3.79
C ASN A 70 -15.28 15.08 -2.72
N ALA A 71 -14.94 14.64 -1.51
CA ALA A 71 -15.91 14.47 -0.43
C ALA A 71 -16.30 15.79 0.27
N ARG A 72 -15.63 16.92 -0.04
CA ARG A 72 -15.87 18.26 0.53
C ARG A 72 -16.06 18.27 2.05
N GLY A 73 -15.28 17.46 2.78
CA GLY A 73 -15.33 17.39 4.23
C GLY A 73 -16.56 16.66 4.81
N GLN A 74 -17.22 15.79 4.02
CA GLN A 74 -18.30 14.93 4.50
C GLN A 74 -17.87 14.18 5.77
N ARG A 75 -18.68 14.29 6.84
CA ARG A 75 -18.38 13.68 8.15
C ARG A 75 -19.18 12.42 8.41
N ARG A 76 -20.38 12.30 7.81
CA ARG A 76 -21.23 11.12 7.98
C ARG A 76 -20.72 9.98 7.09
N PRO A 77 -20.91 8.70 7.49
CA PRO A 77 -20.69 7.57 6.62
C PRO A 77 -21.45 7.70 5.30
N TRP A 78 -20.79 7.40 4.19
CA TRP A 78 -21.40 7.46 2.86
C TRP A 78 -20.82 6.36 1.97
N SER A 79 -21.58 5.91 0.98
CA SER A 79 -21.12 4.88 0.04
C SER A 79 -20.92 5.47 -1.34
N LEU A 80 -19.78 5.17 -1.96
CA LEU A 80 -19.51 5.58 -3.35
C LEU A 80 -20.39 4.79 -4.32
N VAL A 81 -20.57 3.50 -4.04
CA VAL A 81 -21.45 2.62 -4.81
C VAL A 81 -22.03 1.54 -3.90
N ARG A 82 -23.29 1.17 -4.17
CA ARG A 82 -23.99 0.07 -3.51
C ARG A 82 -24.76 -0.70 -4.54
N ALA A 83 -24.65 -2.02 -4.51
CA ALA A 83 -25.46 -2.92 -5.30
C ALA A 83 -26.26 -3.81 -4.36
N ARG A 84 -27.59 -3.85 -4.57
CA ARG A 84 -28.52 -4.62 -3.76
C ARG A 84 -29.33 -5.53 -4.68
N SER A 85 -29.59 -6.75 -4.23
CA SER A 85 -30.68 -7.57 -4.76
C SER A 85 -31.97 -7.21 -4.02
N GLU A 86 -33.09 -7.81 -4.43
CA GLU A 86 -34.41 -7.60 -3.81
C GLU A 86 -34.41 -7.88 -2.29
N SER A 87 -33.55 -8.80 -1.83
CA SER A 87 -33.54 -9.27 -0.44
C SER A 87 -32.29 -8.91 0.36
N SER A 88 -31.18 -8.51 -0.28
CA SER A 88 -29.91 -8.32 0.43
C SER A 88 -28.94 -7.35 -0.25
N LEU A 89 -28.05 -6.76 0.54
CA LEU A 89 -26.89 -6.05 0.02
C LEU A 89 -25.94 -7.07 -0.62
N GLN A 90 -25.54 -6.85 -1.87
CA GLN A 90 -24.62 -7.73 -2.60
C GLN A 90 -23.20 -7.16 -2.54
N PHE A 91 -23.07 -5.85 -2.74
CA PHE A 91 -21.80 -5.14 -2.69
C PHE A 91 -21.98 -3.71 -2.16
N ALA A 92 -20.99 -3.21 -1.43
CA ALA A 92 -20.89 -1.78 -1.11
C ALA A 92 -19.44 -1.35 -0.89
N LEU A 93 -19.07 -0.21 -1.46
CA LEU A 93 -17.84 0.51 -1.15
C LEU A 93 -18.19 1.75 -0.31
N THR A 94 -17.88 1.70 0.98
CA THR A 94 -18.34 2.66 1.98
C THR A 94 -17.17 3.38 2.64
N MET A 95 -17.31 4.69 2.79
CA MET A 95 -16.35 5.58 3.40
C MET A 95 -16.82 5.92 4.82
N LEU A 96 -15.92 5.80 5.80
CA LEU A 96 -16.13 6.14 7.21
C LEU A 96 -15.20 7.29 7.62
N PRO A 97 -15.61 8.56 7.44
CA PRO A 97 -14.71 9.72 7.62
C PRO A 97 -14.21 9.95 9.04
N VAL A 98 -15.00 9.54 10.04
CA VAL A 98 -14.66 9.69 11.48
C VAL A 98 -13.55 8.71 11.86
N THR A 99 -13.66 7.45 11.46
CA THR A 99 -12.69 6.40 11.81
C THR A 99 -11.58 6.24 10.77
N LYS A 100 -11.58 7.04 9.70
CA LYS A 100 -10.61 7.00 8.60
C LYS A 100 -10.50 5.61 7.95
N LYS A 101 -11.67 5.00 7.69
CA LYS A 101 -11.78 3.64 7.14
C LYS A 101 -12.57 3.59 5.85
N ILE A 102 -12.08 2.79 4.92
CA ILE A 102 -12.81 2.33 3.73
C ILE A 102 -13.32 0.93 4.05
N VAL A 103 -14.59 0.66 3.76
CA VAL A 103 -15.24 -0.62 4.01
C VAL A 103 -15.78 -1.18 2.70
N VAL A 104 -15.32 -2.37 2.36
CA VAL A 104 -15.83 -3.14 1.22
C VAL A 104 -16.71 -4.26 1.77
N PHE A 105 -18.00 -4.22 1.45
CA PHE A 105 -18.92 -5.31 1.69
C PHE A 105 -19.06 -6.12 0.40
N ILE A 106 -18.90 -7.44 0.47
CA ILE A 106 -19.09 -8.35 -0.66
C ILE A 106 -19.48 -9.73 -0.14
N GLY A 107 -20.50 -10.36 -0.73
CA GLY A 107 -20.87 -11.75 -0.43
C GLY A 107 -21.16 -12.03 1.05
N GLY A 108 -21.80 -11.08 1.76
CA GLY A 108 -22.08 -11.20 3.20
C GLY A 108 -20.93 -10.85 4.14
N SER A 109 -19.71 -10.68 3.61
CA SER A 109 -18.50 -10.35 4.37
C SER A 109 -18.14 -8.88 4.27
N ARG A 110 -17.37 -8.38 5.24
CA ARG A 110 -16.83 -7.01 5.28
C ARG A 110 -15.32 -7.03 5.43
N VAL A 111 -14.64 -6.28 4.56
CA VAL A 111 -13.21 -5.98 4.65
C VAL A 111 -13.06 -4.49 4.95
N MET A 112 -12.15 -4.13 5.85
CA MET A 112 -11.91 -2.74 6.25
C MET A 112 -10.45 -2.37 6.00
N PHE A 113 -10.24 -1.20 5.42
CA PHE A 113 -8.93 -0.63 5.11
C PHE A 113 -8.80 0.71 5.84
N ASN A 114 -7.69 0.92 6.53
CA ASN A 114 -7.38 2.24 7.09
C ASN A 114 -6.78 3.11 5.97
N SER A 115 -7.31 4.31 5.76
CA SER A 115 -6.78 5.25 4.78
C SER A 115 -7.10 6.66 5.25
N TRP A 116 -6.10 7.44 5.60
CA TRP A 116 -6.29 8.83 6.05
C TRP A 116 -6.40 9.77 4.86
N ASP A 117 -5.58 9.54 3.84
CA ASP A 117 -5.41 10.36 2.63
C ASP A 117 -6.73 10.63 1.92
N ILE A 118 -7.53 9.57 1.71
CA ILE A 118 -8.81 9.66 0.97
C ILE A 118 -9.84 10.59 1.64
N PHE A 119 -9.64 10.94 2.92
CA PHE A 119 -10.50 11.83 3.69
C PHE A 119 -9.93 13.24 3.86
N THR A 120 -8.79 13.55 3.23
CA THR A 120 -8.26 14.91 3.20
C THR A 120 -9.09 15.78 2.24
N PRO A 121 -9.04 17.13 2.36
CA PRO A 121 -9.72 18.00 1.43
C PRO A 121 -9.06 17.91 0.05
N GLY A 122 -9.83 17.55 -0.98
CA GLY A 122 -9.29 17.47 -2.33
C GLY A 122 -10.01 16.45 -3.20
N TRP A 123 -9.45 16.26 -4.38
CA TRP A 123 -9.82 15.18 -5.28
C TRP A 123 -9.00 13.95 -4.95
N HIS A 124 -9.67 12.82 -4.78
CA HIS A 124 -9.03 11.53 -4.55
C HIS A 124 -9.52 10.51 -5.58
N LYS A 125 -8.62 9.65 -6.03
CA LYS A 125 -8.93 8.48 -6.87
C LYS A 125 -8.90 7.24 -5.99
N ILE A 126 -9.92 6.39 -6.11
CA ILE A 126 -9.94 5.06 -5.51
C ILE A 126 -10.01 4.00 -6.61
N HIS A 127 -9.28 2.91 -6.40
CA HIS A 127 -9.31 1.71 -7.21
C HIS A 127 -9.52 0.52 -6.27
N ALA A 128 -10.69 -0.12 -6.35
CA ALA A 128 -11.05 -1.27 -5.53
C ALA A 128 -11.28 -2.50 -6.42
N SER A 129 -10.38 -3.48 -6.37
CA SER A 129 -10.44 -4.70 -7.16
C SER A 129 -10.90 -5.89 -6.32
N ILE A 130 -11.95 -6.56 -6.79
CA ILE A 130 -12.57 -7.72 -6.17
C ILE A 130 -12.18 -8.95 -7.01
N THR A 131 -11.48 -9.89 -6.39
CA THR A 131 -11.11 -11.19 -6.99
C THR A 131 -11.77 -12.34 -6.24
N ASN A 132 -11.47 -13.60 -6.60
CA ASN A 132 -12.01 -14.80 -5.94
C ASN A 132 -11.84 -14.78 -4.42
N ASN A 133 -10.67 -14.38 -3.93
CA ASN A 133 -10.29 -14.52 -2.51
C ASN A 133 -9.73 -13.25 -1.89
N THR A 134 -9.57 -12.17 -2.65
CA THR A 134 -8.94 -10.93 -2.17
C THR A 134 -9.72 -9.69 -2.59
N VAL A 135 -9.63 -8.68 -1.74
CA VAL A 135 -10.06 -7.32 -2.05
C VAL A 135 -8.82 -6.46 -1.97
N HIS A 136 -8.46 -5.82 -3.06
CA HIS A 136 -7.34 -4.88 -3.13
C HIS A 136 -7.90 -3.46 -3.24
N VAL A 137 -7.34 -2.53 -2.47
CA VAL A 137 -7.73 -1.12 -2.54
C VAL A 137 -6.50 -0.25 -2.66
N ALA A 138 -6.48 0.58 -3.69
CA ALA A 138 -5.51 1.66 -3.86
C ALA A 138 -6.21 3.01 -3.79
N VAL A 139 -5.55 3.98 -3.17
CA VAL A 139 -5.96 5.40 -3.11
C VAL A 139 -4.86 6.24 -3.70
N ASP A 140 -5.21 7.13 -4.63
CA ASP A 140 -4.27 8.01 -5.34
C ASP A 140 -3.07 7.26 -5.91
N CYS A 141 -3.36 6.08 -6.47
CA CYS A 141 -2.37 5.15 -7.04
C CYS A 141 -1.38 4.56 -6.01
N VAL A 142 -1.78 4.46 -4.73
CA VAL A 142 -1.03 3.81 -3.64
C VAL A 142 -1.89 2.69 -3.05
N ASP A 143 -1.41 1.45 -3.11
CA ASP A 143 -2.06 0.31 -2.46
C ASP A 143 -2.08 0.48 -0.93
N ILE A 144 -3.22 0.16 -0.31
CA ILE A 144 -3.41 0.25 1.14
C ILE A 144 -2.90 -1.01 1.87
N ASP A 145 -2.68 -2.11 1.15
CA ASP A 145 -2.53 -3.44 1.77
C ASP A 145 -1.19 -3.66 2.49
N LEU A 146 -0.07 -3.08 2.03
CA LEU A 146 1.24 -3.17 2.68
C LEU A 146 2.11 -1.99 2.23
N GLN A 147 2.20 -0.94 3.05
CA GLN A 147 3.17 0.13 2.80
C GLN A 147 4.49 -0.17 3.49
N TRP A 148 5.58 -0.14 2.74
CA TRP A 148 6.94 -0.21 3.24
C TRP A 148 7.73 1.03 2.82
N LEU A 149 8.57 1.50 3.72
CA LEU A 149 9.45 2.65 3.47
C LEU A 149 10.90 2.17 3.42
N SER A 150 11.61 2.49 2.33
CA SER A 150 13.05 2.27 2.21
C SER A 150 13.76 3.61 2.16
N LEU A 151 14.77 3.81 3.01
CA LEU A 151 15.56 5.03 3.08
C LEU A 151 17.05 4.68 3.07
N SER A 152 17.85 5.47 2.35
CA SER A 152 19.32 5.42 2.40
C SER A 152 19.83 6.71 3.03
N CYS A 153 20.65 6.62 4.08
CA CYS A 153 21.07 7.75 4.91
C CYS A 153 22.55 8.13 4.73
N ASP A 154 23.01 8.34 3.50
CA ASP A 154 24.43 8.59 3.14
C ASP A 154 25.04 9.91 3.69
N ARG A 155 24.33 10.73 4.50
CA ARG A 155 24.96 11.86 5.22
C ARG A 155 24.16 12.64 6.25
N TYR A 156 22.93 12.26 6.57
CA TYR A 156 22.11 13.06 7.47
C TYR A 156 22.14 12.46 8.87
N ASN A 157 22.58 13.28 9.83
CA ASN A 157 22.37 13.06 11.25
C ASN A 157 20.96 12.47 11.44
N LEU A 158 20.89 11.23 11.92
CA LEU A 158 19.67 10.67 12.49
C LEU A 158 19.43 11.38 13.83
N SER A 159 19.19 12.70 13.80
CA SER A 159 18.48 13.36 14.87
C SER A 159 17.09 12.75 14.93
N ARG A 160 16.59 12.55 16.13
CA ARG A 160 15.24 12.04 16.40
C ARG A 160 14.17 12.70 15.51
N ASP A 161 14.33 13.99 15.27
CA ASP A 161 13.44 14.82 14.46
C ASP A 161 13.35 14.40 12.98
N THR A 162 14.45 13.96 12.34
CA THR A 162 14.48 13.58 10.92
C THR A 162 13.82 12.23 10.65
N CYS A 163 13.95 11.26 11.57
CA CYS A 163 13.25 9.97 11.47
C CYS A 163 11.75 10.12 11.73
N GLU A 164 11.40 10.85 12.77
CA GLU A 164 10.00 11.12 13.13
C GLU A 164 9.29 11.85 11.98
N GLU A 165 9.93 12.84 11.34
CA GLU A 165 9.36 13.55 10.18
C GLU A 165 9.12 12.66 8.95
N ILE A 166 10.03 11.72 8.65
CA ILE A 166 9.88 10.82 7.50
C ILE A 166 8.78 9.78 7.75
N VAL A 167 8.70 9.25 8.98
CA VAL A 167 7.62 8.34 9.40
C VAL A 167 6.28 9.07 9.49
N MET A 168 6.26 10.37 9.81
CA MET A 168 5.05 11.20 9.82
C MET A 168 4.51 11.52 8.42
N LYS A 169 5.37 11.50 7.38
CA LYS A 169 4.95 11.77 5.99
C LYS A 169 4.36 10.55 5.27
N ILE A 170 4.57 9.33 5.77
CA ILE A 170 4.06 8.09 5.20
C ILE A 170 3.20 7.42 6.26
N HIS A 171 1.90 7.28 5.99
CA HIS A 171 0.88 6.92 6.99
C HIS A 171 1.10 5.53 7.61
N ASN A 172 1.89 5.46 8.69
CA ASN A 172 2.11 4.29 9.55
C ASN A 172 2.51 3.00 8.78
N PRO A 173 3.68 2.98 8.12
CA PRO A 173 4.14 1.84 7.33
C PRO A 173 4.25 0.57 8.19
N ALA A 174 3.98 -0.60 7.60
CA ALA A 174 4.13 -1.88 8.30
C ALA A 174 5.61 -2.19 8.57
N PHE A 175 6.48 -1.78 7.65
CA PHE A 175 7.92 -2.00 7.70
C PHE A 175 8.66 -0.72 7.28
N ILE A 176 9.67 -0.34 8.06
CA ILE A 176 10.59 0.75 7.72
C ILE A 176 11.98 0.14 7.62
N MET A 177 12.65 0.31 6.49
CA MET A 177 13.96 -0.25 6.20
C MET A 177 14.93 0.90 5.94
N ILE A 178 16.02 0.93 6.67
CA ILE A 178 17.03 1.99 6.58
C ILE A 178 18.38 1.35 6.29
N THR A 179 19.02 1.79 5.22
CA THR A 179 20.40 1.43 4.87
C THR A 179 21.33 2.60 5.17
N GLU A 180 22.62 2.31 5.35
CA GLU A 180 23.62 3.30 5.74
C GLU A 180 23.27 3.97 7.07
N THR A 181 23.02 3.15 8.09
CA THR A 181 22.60 3.65 9.40
C THR A 181 23.76 4.27 10.18
N HIS A 182 25.00 3.84 9.88
CA HIS A 182 26.22 4.20 10.61
C HIS A 182 26.14 3.94 12.12
N LEU A 183 25.21 3.07 12.54
CA LEU A 183 25.04 2.70 13.94
C LEU A 183 26.14 1.74 14.40
N HIS A 184 26.41 1.80 15.70
CA HIS A 184 27.36 0.93 16.39
C HIS A 184 26.80 0.54 17.77
N ASP A 185 27.39 -0.49 18.37
CA ASP A 185 26.94 -1.08 19.64
C ASP A 185 26.80 -0.09 20.81
N LYS A 186 27.58 1.00 20.82
CA LYS A 186 27.47 2.05 21.86
C LYS A 186 26.20 2.90 21.77
N ILE A 187 25.47 2.86 20.65
CA ILE A 187 24.16 3.52 20.53
C ILE A 187 23.11 2.56 21.08
N SER A 188 22.50 2.88 22.21
CA SER A 188 21.40 2.11 22.80
C SER A 188 20.15 2.15 21.91
N ASP A 189 19.45 1.02 21.83
CA ASP A 189 18.14 0.89 21.15
C ASP A 189 17.14 1.95 21.63
N SER A 190 17.20 2.35 22.91
CA SER A 190 16.31 3.36 23.49
C SER A 190 16.45 4.75 22.85
N MET A 191 17.63 5.10 22.33
CA MET A 191 17.87 6.40 21.69
C MET A 191 17.24 6.50 20.30
N ILE A 192 17.01 5.36 19.66
CA ILE A 192 16.46 5.26 18.30
C ILE A 192 15.09 4.57 18.31
N ASN A 193 14.48 4.36 19.47
CA ASN A 193 13.21 3.67 19.57
C ASN A 193 12.06 4.51 18.99
N ILE A 194 11.30 3.92 18.07
CA ILE A 194 10.08 4.50 17.51
C ILE A 194 8.86 3.85 18.20
N PRO A 195 8.00 4.62 18.91
CA PRO A 195 6.79 4.08 19.51
C PRO A 195 5.89 3.37 18.50
N GLY A 196 5.38 2.20 18.87
CA GLY A 196 4.54 1.38 17.97
C GLY A 196 5.32 0.46 17.03
N TYR A 197 6.65 0.46 17.10
CA TYR A 197 7.51 -0.39 16.28
C TYR A 197 8.45 -1.26 17.14
N VAL A 198 8.88 -2.37 16.56
CA VAL A 198 9.96 -3.22 17.05
C VAL A 198 11.18 -3.02 16.17
N LEU A 199 12.32 -2.78 16.80
CA LEU A 199 13.62 -2.50 16.17
C LEU A 199 14.42 -3.78 15.94
N TYR A 200 14.96 -3.95 14.73
CA TYR A 200 15.95 -4.97 14.39
C TYR A 200 17.11 -4.31 13.63
N ARG A 201 18.34 -4.57 14.04
CA ARG A 201 19.52 -3.90 13.44
C ARG A 201 20.69 -4.83 13.20
N LEU A 202 21.46 -4.51 12.18
CA LEU A 202 22.77 -5.07 11.90
C LEU A 202 23.77 -3.91 11.83
N ASP A 203 24.45 -3.69 12.95
CA ASP A 203 25.43 -2.63 13.13
C ASP A 203 26.81 -3.04 12.64
N ARG A 204 27.67 -2.04 12.42
CA ARG A 204 29.07 -2.27 12.08
C ARG A 204 29.99 -1.65 13.11
N ASN A 205 30.79 -2.49 13.75
CA ASN A 205 31.75 -2.06 14.77
C ASN A 205 33.19 -1.99 14.23
N ASP A 206 33.43 -2.51 13.02
CA ASP A 206 34.76 -2.73 12.44
C ASP A 206 35.20 -1.63 11.45
N ARG A 207 34.27 -0.87 10.86
CA ARG A 207 34.58 0.22 9.93
C ARG A 207 33.56 1.35 9.93
N LYS A 208 33.97 2.52 9.45
CA LYS A 208 33.05 3.63 9.16
C LYS A 208 32.23 3.31 7.90
N GLY A 209 30.90 3.41 8.00
CA GLY A 209 30.01 3.26 6.83
C GLY A 209 29.19 1.96 6.80
N GLY A 210 27.96 2.05 6.30
CA GLY A 210 27.04 0.92 6.14
C GLY A 210 26.14 0.69 7.35
N GLY A 211 25.72 -0.56 7.54
CA GLY A 211 24.71 -0.95 8.52
C GLY A 211 23.29 -0.90 7.96
N VAL A 212 22.43 -1.76 8.48
CA VAL A 212 21.02 -1.87 8.08
C VAL A 212 20.10 -1.98 9.28
N LEU A 213 18.90 -1.43 9.14
CA LEU A 213 17.87 -1.39 10.17
C LEU A 213 16.51 -1.75 9.59
N ILE A 214 15.72 -2.49 10.37
CA ILE A 214 14.31 -2.72 10.08
C ILE A 214 13.48 -2.39 11.32
N TYR A 215 12.49 -1.51 11.17
CA TYR A 215 11.38 -1.40 12.10
C TYR A 215 10.19 -2.19 11.59
N THR A 216 9.55 -2.96 12.47
CA THR A 216 8.27 -3.62 12.18
C THR A 216 7.19 -3.04 13.07
N ALA A 217 6.06 -2.60 12.51
CA ALA A 217 4.93 -2.15 13.33
C ALA A 217 4.48 -3.29 14.26
N ILE A 218 4.12 -2.99 15.51
CA ILE A 218 3.61 -4.01 16.45
C ILE A 218 2.28 -4.59 15.96
N GLU A 219 1.49 -3.76 15.27
CA GLU A 219 0.22 -4.13 14.69
C GLU A 219 -0.08 -3.29 13.44
N LEU A 220 -0.82 -3.88 12.52
CA LEU A 220 -1.40 -3.19 11.36
C LEU A 220 -2.89 -3.50 11.33
N ASN A 221 -3.73 -2.47 11.34
CA ASN A 221 -5.20 -2.63 11.28
C ASN A 221 -5.73 -3.63 12.34
N ASN A 222 -5.30 -3.49 13.60
CA ASN A 222 -5.60 -4.39 14.73
C ASN A 222 -5.12 -5.84 14.52
N THR A 223 -4.15 -6.05 13.63
CA THR A 223 -3.53 -7.34 13.37
C THR A 223 -2.10 -7.32 13.84
N LYS A 224 -1.77 -8.15 14.84
CA LYS A 224 -0.41 -8.28 15.33
C LYS A 224 0.53 -8.75 14.23
N ILE A 225 1.68 -8.10 14.13
CA ILE A 225 2.80 -8.57 13.31
C ILE A 225 3.79 -9.25 14.26
N SER A 226 4.24 -10.45 13.91
CA SER A 226 5.39 -11.07 14.58
C SER A 226 6.54 -11.15 13.60
N ALA A 227 7.70 -10.65 14.01
CA ALA A 227 8.94 -10.77 13.26
C ALA A 227 10.02 -11.39 14.15
N LYS A 228 10.93 -12.14 13.55
CA LYS A 228 12.10 -12.71 14.23
C LYS A 228 13.28 -12.70 13.29
N VAL A 229 14.48 -12.39 13.80
CA VAL A 229 15.71 -12.51 13.02
C VAL A 229 15.91 -13.96 12.57
N ASN A 230 16.10 -14.13 11.26
CA ASN A 230 16.45 -15.40 10.64
C ASN A 230 17.95 -15.43 10.37
N SER A 231 18.70 -16.13 11.22
CA SER A 231 20.16 -16.25 11.09
C SER A 231 20.60 -17.29 10.06
N SER A 232 19.68 -18.01 9.41
CA SER A 232 20.02 -19.11 8.47
C SER A 232 20.70 -18.61 7.19
N TYR A 233 20.49 -17.34 6.84
CA TYR A 233 21.03 -16.69 5.65
C TYR A 233 22.02 -15.55 6.00
N HIS A 234 22.37 -15.43 7.27
CA HIS A 234 23.34 -14.44 7.73
C HIS A 234 24.75 -14.82 7.27
N ASP A 235 25.46 -13.87 6.66
CA ASP A 235 26.86 -14.02 6.27
C ASP A 235 27.58 -12.70 6.50
N SER A 236 28.74 -12.73 7.18
CA SER A 236 29.50 -11.53 7.56
C SER A 236 30.04 -10.75 6.36
N ARG A 237 30.07 -11.35 5.16
CA ARG A 237 30.51 -10.71 3.92
C ARG A 237 29.44 -9.81 3.29
N VAL A 238 28.19 -9.91 3.74
CA VAL A 238 27.04 -9.17 3.20
C VAL A 238 26.34 -8.39 4.31
N GLU A 239 25.83 -7.21 4.00
CA GLU A 239 25.00 -6.45 4.93
C GLU A 239 23.55 -6.69 4.60
N ALA A 240 23.02 -7.80 5.12
CA ALA A 240 21.65 -8.21 4.90
C ALA A 240 21.03 -8.64 6.23
N LEU A 241 19.97 -7.94 6.64
CA LEU A 241 19.17 -8.31 7.80
C LEU A 241 17.92 -9.06 7.35
N TRP A 242 17.78 -10.28 7.83
CA TRP A 242 16.71 -11.21 7.44
C TRP A 242 15.73 -11.39 8.59
N LEU A 243 14.44 -11.18 8.34
CA LEU A 243 13.37 -11.38 9.31
C LEU A 243 12.33 -12.38 8.79
N ASP A 244 12.04 -13.42 9.57
CA ASP A 244 10.84 -14.23 9.40
C ASP A 244 9.65 -13.41 9.90
N VAL A 245 8.78 -13.00 8.98
CA VAL A 245 7.60 -12.20 9.28
C VAL A 245 6.34 -13.04 9.15
N GLN A 246 5.47 -12.95 10.15
CA GLN A 246 4.15 -13.56 10.15
C GLN A 246 3.08 -12.52 10.51
N ILE A 247 2.07 -12.45 9.63
CA ILE A 247 0.87 -11.63 9.79
C ILE A 247 -0.34 -12.56 9.58
N ARG A 248 -1.02 -12.94 10.66
CA ARG A 248 -2.08 -13.99 10.64
C ARG A 248 -1.55 -15.30 10.02
N LYS A 249 -2.04 -15.65 8.82
CA LYS A 249 -1.66 -16.83 8.04
C LYS A 249 -0.57 -16.54 7.00
N LEU A 250 -0.31 -15.26 6.71
CA LEU A 250 0.74 -14.86 5.78
C LEU A 250 2.10 -15.02 6.47
N LYS A 251 3.02 -15.73 5.82
CA LYS A 251 4.41 -15.90 6.25
C LYS A 251 5.32 -15.57 5.08
N PHE A 252 6.31 -14.73 5.32
CA PHE A 252 7.30 -14.35 4.31
C PHE A 252 8.61 -13.95 4.99
N LEU A 253 9.69 -13.97 4.21
CA LEU A 253 11.01 -13.54 4.63
C LEU A 253 11.23 -12.10 4.15
N LEU A 254 11.40 -11.16 5.08
CA LEU A 254 11.71 -9.77 4.78
C LEU A 254 13.23 -9.57 4.88
N VAL A 255 13.83 -8.93 3.88
CA VAL A 255 15.28 -8.75 3.81
C VAL A 255 15.59 -7.29 3.50
N CYS A 256 16.33 -6.64 4.41
CA CYS A 256 16.92 -5.33 4.15
C CYS A 256 18.40 -5.50 3.79
N VAL A 257 18.77 -5.08 2.58
CA VAL A 257 20.12 -5.25 2.03
C VAL A 257 20.79 -3.90 1.82
N TYR A 258 22.02 -3.76 2.28
CA TYR A 258 22.94 -2.73 1.82
C TYR A 258 24.10 -3.40 1.09
N ARG A 259 24.32 -3.01 -0.17
CA ARG A 259 25.46 -3.45 -0.96
C ARG A 259 26.30 -2.21 -1.30
N PRO A 260 27.49 -2.04 -0.69
CA PRO A 260 28.38 -0.94 -1.00
C PRO A 260 28.77 -0.88 -2.49
N PRO A 261 28.97 0.31 -3.07
CA PRO A 261 29.33 0.48 -4.49
C PRO A 261 30.69 -0.17 -4.83
N SER A 262 31.58 -0.33 -3.85
CA SER A 262 32.88 -1.00 -4.00
C SER A 262 32.79 -2.52 -4.17
N TYR A 263 31.60 -3.14 -4.06
CA TYR A 263 31.42 -4.60 -4.13
C TYR A 263 31.55 -5.17 -5.55
N SER A 264 32.00 -4.38 -6.52
CA SER A 264 31.80 -4.61 -7.96
C SER A 264 32.30 -5.95 -8.53
N LEU A 265 33.18 -6.71 -7.85
CA LEU A 265 33.71 -7.99 -8.36
C LEU A 265 33.92 -9.10 -7.29
N SER A 266 33.36 -8.97 -6.09
CA SER A 266 33.74 -9.79 -4.92
C SER A 266 32.84 -11.02 -4.64
N GLU A 267 33.38 -12.00 -3.91
CA GLU A 267 32.66 -13.15 -3.31
C GLU A 267 31.37 -12.75 -2.60
N SER A 268 31.29 -11.53 -2.04
CA SER A 268 30.10 -10.98 -1.38
C SER A 268 28.87 -10.92 -2.30
N ASN A 269 29.01 -10.58 -3.59
CA ASN A 269 27.87 -10.57 -4.50
C ASN A 269 27.35 -12.00 -4.72
N LYS A 270 28.27 -12.95 -4.94
CA LYS A 270 27.92 -14.36 -5.10
C LYS A 270 27.16 -14.88 -3.88
N VAL A 271 27.68 -14.61 -2.69
CA VAL A 271 27.05 -14.99 -1.41
C VAL A 271 25.67 -14.37 -1.26
N LEU A 272 25.54 -13.06 -1.55
CA LEU A 272 24.25 -12.37 -1.46
C LEU A 272 23.21 -13.02 -2.38
N PHE A 273 23.54 -13.22 -3.65
CA PHE A 273 22.61 -13.79 -4.63
C PHE A 273 22.33 -15.27 -4.39
N ASP A 274 23.32 -16.05 -3.97
CA ASP A 274 23.12 -17.46 -3.59
C ASP A 274 22.17 -17.57 -2.38
N ASN A 275 22.36 -16.73 -1.36
CA ASN A 275 21.48 -16.69 -0.18
C ASN A 275 20.06 -16.29 -0.57
N ILE A 276 19.89 -15.27 -1.41
CA ILE A 276 18.60 -14.85 -1.96
C ILE A 276 17.93 -15.98 -2.75
N GLY A 277 18.68 -16.64 -3.64
CA GLY A 277 18.18 -17.75 -4.45
C GLY A 277 17.71 -18.92 -3.59
N ASN A 278 18.56 -19.35 -2.65
CA ASN A 278 18.25 -20.44 -1.72
C ASN A 278 17.05 -20.12 -0.82
N ALA A 279 16.89 -18.86 -0.40
CA ALA A 279 15.74 -18.41 0.38
C ALA A 279 14.44 -18.45 -0.44
N SER A 280 14.52 -17.97 -1.69
CA SER A 280 13.38 -17.87 -2.62
C SER A 280 12.84 -19.24 -3.05
N LEU A 281 13.65 -20.30 -3.00
CA LEU A 281 13.20 -21.68 -3.26
C LEU A 281 12.24 -22.22 -2.19
N LYS A 282 12.30 -21.69 -0.97
CA LYS A 282 11.60 -22.24 0.20
C LYS A 282 10.54 -21.30 0.77
N ASN A 283 10.67 -20.00 0.50
CA ASN A 283 9.87 -18.96 1.13
C ASN A 283 9.43 -17.94 0.08
N THR A 284 8.30 -17.27 0.35
CA THR A 284 8.03 -15.96 -0.26
C THR A 284 9.01 -14.96 0.34
N VAL A 285 9.86 -14.33 -0.50
CA VAL A 285 10.90 -13.40 -0.04
C VAL A 285 10.59 -11.99 -0.56
N VAL A 286 10.64 -11.00 0.33
CA VAL A 286 10.55 -9.58 0.02
C VAL A 286 11.91 -8.97 0.31
N ILE A 287 12.55 -8.43 -0.72
CA ILE A 287 13.92 -7.90 -0.63
C ILE A 287 13.86 -6.42 -0.97
N VAL A 288 14.39 -5.60 -0.08
CA VAL A 288 14.41 -4.15 -0.23
C VAL A 288 15.74 -3.62 0.29
N GLY A 289 16.18 -2.48 -0.23
CA GLY A 289 17.37 -1.79 0.24
C GLY A 289 18.17 -1.22 -0.91
N ASP A 290 19.40 -0.84 -0.61
CA ASP A 290 20.28 -0.15 -1.54
C ASP A 290 21.34 -1.12 -2.08
N PHE A 291 21.19 -1.45 -3.36
CA PHE A 291 22.08 -2.37 -4.06
C PHE A 291 23.26 -1.69 -4.73
N ASN A 292 23.32 -0.35 -4.80
CA ASN A 292 24.35 0.41 -5.53
C ASN A 292 24.80 -0.25 -6.85
N MET A 293 23.86 -0.68 -7.69
CA MET A 293 24.18 -1.32 -8.97
C MET A 293 23.88 -0.36 -10.11
N PRO A 294 24.90 0.21 -10.78
CA PRO A 294 24.71 1.23 -11.81
C PRO A 294 23.97 0.72 -13.06
N ASN A 295 23.86 -0.60 -13.23
CA ASN A 295 23.23 -1.24 -14.39
C ASN A 295 21.92 -1.97 -14.04
N ILE A 296 21.41 -1.84 -12.82
CA ILE A 296 20.05 -2.28 -12.52
C ILE A 296 19.12 -1.13 -12.91
N VAL A 297 18.27 -1.36 -13.90
CA VAL A 297 17.07 -0.54 -14.09
C VAL A 297 16.20 -0.83 -12.87
N TYR A 298 16.26 0.04 -11.86
CA TYR A 298 15.26 0.05 -10.82
C TYR A 298 13.95 0.34 -11.55
N MET A 299 13.14 -0.70 -11.78
CA MET A 299 11.74 -0.47 -12.06
C MET A 299 11.18 0.13 -10.77
N ALA A 300 11.26 1.46 -10.63
CA ALA A 300 10.14 2.15 -10.02
C ALA A 300 8.95 1.60 -10.79
N ALA A 301 8.06 0.87 -10.12
CA ALA A 301 6.82 0.44 -10.72
C ALA A 301 6.26 1.71 -11.38
N GLU A 302 6.29 1.77 -12.71
CA GLU A 302 5.70 2.88 -13.43
C GLU A 302 4.22 2.77 -13.10
N ARG A 303 3.77 3.66 -12.20
CA ARG A 303 2.40 3.68 -11.71
C ARG A 303 1.54 4.38 -12.76
N CYS A 304 0.88 3.58 -13.59
CA CYS A 304 -0.51 3.70 -14.03
C CYS A 304 -0.92 2.40 -14.71
#